data_AF-A0A3P6A5F2-F1
#
_entry.id   AF-A0A3P6A5F2-F1
#
_cell.length_a   1.000
_cell.length_b   1.000
_cell.length_c   1.000
_cell.angle_alpha   90.00
_cell.angle_beta   90.00
_cell.angle_gamma   90.00
#
_symmetry.space_group_name_H-M   'P 1'
#
loop_
_entity.id
_entity.type
_entity.pdbx_description
1 polymer ?
#
loop_
_entity_poly.entity_id
_entity_poly.type
_entity_poly.pdbx_seq_one_letter_code
_entity_poly.pdbx_strand_id
1 'polypeptide(L)'
;MTVVLWSNVLRRKDRTVTVFSLWNKEKEAVKKWKNADRIRLIYLAIILCVVLARDEKANIPLKYIKVVMDIEKVRKYPWGVAAYDLLCNSIAKTRDNLKDKTTSYVLDGFSYAFQIWAMEAVPKNGKLCGKKLDKGFTKGPRCINWMGDGKVSYEENILLE
;
A
#
# COMPACT_ATOMS: atom_id res chain seq x y z
N MET A 1 -6.52 -19.49 -22.35
CA MET A 1 -5.95 -18.12 -22.38
C MET A 1 -5.14 -17.77 -21.12
N THR A 2 -5.54 -18.18 -19.91
CA THR A 2 -4.89 -17.71 -18.66
C THR A 2 -3.47 -18.22 -18.41
N VAL A 3 -3.14 -19.45 -18.82
CA VAL A 3 -1.77 -20.02 -18.67
C VAL A 3 -0.74 -19.25 -19.51
N VAL A 4 -1.15 -18.75 -20.68
CA VAL A 4 -0.28 -18.00 -21.60
C VAL A 4 0.03 -16.62 -21.04
N LEU A 5 -0.94 -15.96 -20.39
CA LEU A 5 -0.75 -14.65 -19.77
C LEU A 5 0.34 -14.70 -18.68
N TRP A 6 0.18 -15.57 -17.68
CA TRP A 6 1.13 -15.63 -16.56
C TRP A 6 2.52 -16.09 -17.00
N SER A 7 2.59 -17.02 -17.95
CA SER A 7 3.86 -17.43 -18.57
C SER A 7 4.54 -16.25 -19.27
N ASN A 8 3.79 -15.43 -19.99
CA ASN A 8 4.32 -14.23 -20.64
C ASN A 8 4.76 -13.17 -19.62
N VAL A 9 3.96 -12.93 -18.58
CA VAL A 9 4.28 -12.00 -17.50
C VAL A 9 5.56 -12.41 -16.76
N LEU A 10 5.77 -13.71 -16.53
CA LEU A 10 6.97 -14.24 -15.88
C LEU A 10 8.21 -14.26 -16.79
N ARG A 11 8.02 -14.38 -18.11
CA ARG A 11 9.10 -14.43 -19.11
C ARG A 11 9.61 -13.05 -19.53
N ARG A 12 8.82 -11.98 -19.32
CA ARG A 12 9.24 -10.61 -19.62
C ARG A 12 10.46 -10.22 -18.80
N LYS A 13 11.59 -10.03 -19.49
CA LYS A 13 12.82 -9.45 -18.91
C LYS A 13 12.67 -7.93 -18.73
N ASP A 14 11.76 -7.29 -19.47
CA ASP A 14 11.42 -5.88 -19.31
C ASP A 14 10.42 -5.72 -18.13
N ARG A 15 10.83 -4.97 -17.12
CA ARG A 15 10.19 -4.91 -15.80
C ARG A 15 8.89 -4.09 -15.77
N THR A 16 8.13 -4.05 -16.87
CA THR A 16 7.10 -3.02 -17.16
C THR A 16 5.67 -3.47 -16.90
N VAL A 17 5.45 -4.51 -16.08
CA VAL A 17 4.10 -5.00 -15.78
C VAL A 17 3.52 -4.20 -14.63
N THR A 18 2.41 -3.50 -14.90
CA THR A 18 1.67 -2.68 -13.94
C THR A 18 0.26 -3.26 -13.74
N VAL A 19 -0.36 -3.03 -12.58
CA VAL A 19 -1.75 -3.47 -12.34
C VAL A 19 -2.69 -2.79 -13.33
N PHE A 20 -2.47 -1.50 -13.59
CA PHE A 20 -3.22 -0.71 -14.57
C PHE A 20 -3.19 -1.34 -15.98
N SER A 21 -2.00 -1.72 -16.46
CA SER A 21 -1.85 -2.31 -17.80
C SER A 21 -2.47 -3.70 -17.91
N LEU A 22 -2.36 -4.51 -16.85
CA LEU A 22 -2.99 -5.84 -16.80
C LEU A 22 -4.51 -5.71 -16.79
N TRP A 23 -5.06 -4.82 -15.95
CA TRP A 23 -6.50 -4.61 -15.87
C TRP A 23 -7.08 -4.11 -17.19
N ASN A 24 -6.48 -3.08 -17.79
CA ASN A 24 -7.02 -2.50 -19.02
C ASN A 24 -6.95 -3.46 -20.21
N LYS A 25 -5.89 -4.26 -20.32
CA LYS A 25 -5.78 -5.25 -21.41
C LYS A 25 -6.71 -6.42 -21.25
N GLU A 26 -6.97 -6.83 -20.01
CA GLU A 26 -7.66 -8.09 -19.73
C GLU A 26 -9.08 -7.91 -19.20
N LYS A 27 -9.56 -6.67 -19.00
CA LYS A 27 -10.89 -6.32 -18.43
C LYS A 27 -12.02 -7.23 -18.92
N GLU A 28 -12.13 -7.41 -20.24
CA GLU A 28 -13.20 -8.24 -20.82
C GLU A 28 -12.91 -9.74 -20.71
N ALA A 29 -11.63 -10.13 -20.77
CA ALA A 29 -11.18 -11.50 -20.67
C ALA A 29 -11.23 -12.05 -19.24
N VAL A 30 -11.04 -11.21 -18.21
CA VAL A 30 -11.01 -11.58 -16.79
C VAL A 30 -12.29 -12.32 -16.38
N LYS A 31 -13.44 -11.94 -16.94
CA LYS A 31 -14.74 -12.63 -16.71
C LYS A 31 -14.76 -14.09 -17.18
N LYS A 32 -13.82 -14.48 -18.05
CA LYS A 32 -13.66 -15.86 -18.56
C LYS A 32 -12.48 -16.59 -17.92
N TRP A 33 -11.71 -15.93 -17.05
CA TRP A 33 -10.57 -16.55 -16.39
C TRP A 33 -10.99 -17.57 -15.34
N LYS A 34 -10.11 -18.53 -15.05
CA LYS A 34 -10.25 -19.41 -13.88
C LYS A 34 -10.21 -18.58 -12.60
N ASN A 35 -10.93 -19.03 -11.58
CA ASN A 35 -11.01 -18.32 -10.29
C ASN A 35 -9.62 -18.03 -9.68
N ALA A 36 -8.72 -19.01 -9.73
CA ALA A 36 -7.34 -18.85 -9.26
C ALA A 36 -6.61 -17.66 -9.92
N ASP A 37 -6.81 -17.43 -11.21
CA ASP A 37 -6.15 -16.33 -11.94
C ASP A 37 -6.73 -14.96 -11.58
N ARG A 38 -8.05 -14.89 -11.30
CA ARG A 38 -8.68 -13.67 -10.78
C ARG A 38 -8.17 -13.34 -9.38
N ILE A 39 -8.05 -14.35 -8.52
CA ILE A 39 -7.51 -14.23 -7.17
C ILE A 39 -6.05 -13.71 -7.21
N ARG A 40 -5.22 -14.22 -8.13
CA ARG A 40 -3.86 -13.73 -8.34
C ARG A 40 -3.81 -12.24 -8.68
N LEU A 41 -4.68 -11.79 -9.60
CA LEU A 41 -4.75 -10.38 -9.98
C LEU A 41 -5.17 -9.50 -8.80
N ILE A 42 -6.15 -9.95 -8.00
CA ILE A 42 -6.58 -9.25 -6.78
C ILE A 42 -5.43 -9.14 -5.79
N TYR A 43 -4.70 -10.23 -5.53
CA TYR A 43 -3.54 -10.18 -4.64
C TYR A 43 -2.46 -9.23 -5.15
N LEU A 44 -2.19 -9.19 -6.46
CA LEU A 44 -1.25 -8.23 -7.03
C LEU A 44 -1.68 -6.78 -6.81
N ALA A 45 -2.97 -6.48 -7.00
CA ALA A 45 -3.52 -5.16 -6.73
C ALA A 45 -3.37 -4.78 -5.25
N ILE A 46 -3.73 -5.67 -4.33
CA ILE A 46 -3.58 -5.44 -2.88
C ILE A 46 -2.11 -5.23 -2.52
N ILE A 47 -1.19 -6.06 -3.03
CA ILE A 47 0.23 -5.92 -2.75
C ILE A 47 0.72 -4.56 -3.25
N LEU A 48 0.43 -4.17 -4.50
CA LEU A 48 0.92 -2.91 -5.04
C LEU A 48 0.34 -1.69 -4.32
N CYS A 49 -0.98 -1.63 -4.20
CA CYS A 49 -1.68 -0.43 -3.74
C CYS A 49 -1.71 -0.30 -2.22
N VAL A 50 -1.68 -1.42 -1.47
CA VAL A 50 -1.82 -1.39 -0.01
C VAL A 50 -0.50 -1.72 0.69
N VAL A 51 0.16 -2.82 0.32
CA VAL A 51 1.39 -3.25 0.99
C VAL A 51 2.57 -2.35 0.61
N LEU A 52 2.71 -2.05 -0.69
CA LEU A 52 3.79 -1.19 -1.18
C LEU A 52 3.40 0.29 -1.18
N ALA A 53 2.10 0.62 -1.08
CA ALA A 53 1.55 1.96 -1.24
C ALA A 53 2.02 2.69 -2.51
N ARG A 54 1.97 1.99 -3.64
CA ARG A 54 2.36 2.54 -4.94
C ARG A 54 1.15 2.73 -5.86
N ASP A 55 1.28 3.71 -6.74
CA ASP A 55 0.34 3.98 -7.83
C ASP A 55 0.13 2.72 -8.70
N GLU A 56 -1.07 2.51 -9.20
CA GLU A 56 -1.43 1.34 -10.01
C GLU A 56 -0.66 1.23 -11.33
N LYS A 57 -0.04 2.33 -11.78
CA LYS A 57 0.87 2.42 -12.93
C LYS A 57 2.32 2.15 -12.55
N ALA A 58 2.64 1.99 -11.27
CA ALA A 58 3.96 1.57 -10.84
C ALA A 58 4.22 0.12 -11.26
N ASN A 59 5.49 -0.15 -11.59
CA ASN A 59 5.92 -1.49 -11.95
C ASN A 59 5.83 -2.43 -10.75
N ILE A 60 5.20 -3.58 -10.96
CA ILE A 60 5.12 -4.65 -9.96
C ILE A 60 6.50 -5.34 -9.90
N PRO A 61 7.17 -5.36 -8.74
CA PRO A 61 8.39 -6.14 -8.59
C PRO A 61 8.13 -7.62 -8.89
N LEU A 62 8.96 -8.22 -9.76
CA LEU A 62 8.81 -9.62 -10.20
C LEU A 62 8.72 -10.62 -9.04
N LYS A 63 9.35 -10.33 -7.90
CA LYS A 63 9.25 -11.16 -6.69
C LYS A 63 7.80 -11.37 -6.25
N TYR A 64 6.95 -10.35 -6.33
CA TYR A 64 5.55 -10.44 -5.92
C TYR A 64 4.68 -11.16 -6.94
N ILE A 65 4.99 -11.00 -8.24
CA ILE A 65 4.39 -11.80 -9.30
C ILE A 65 4.66 -13.29 -9.07
N LYS A 66 5.90 -13.66 -8.73
CA LYS A 66 6.24 -15.04 -8.40
C LYS A 66 5.53 -15.55 -7.15
N VAL A 67 5.37 -14.71 -6.13
CA VAL A 67 4.67 -15.08 -4.89
C VAL A 67 3.20 -15.39 -5.16
N VAL A 68 2.48 -14.58 -5.95
CA VAL A 68 1.04 -14.82 -6.20
C VAL A 68 0.77 -16.07 -7.03
N MET A 69 1.74 -16.58 -7.78
CA MET A 69 1.54 -17.82 -8.55
C MET A 69 1.16 -19.01 -7.64
N ASP A 70 1.66 -18.99 -6.41
CA ASP A 70 1.30 -19.92 -5.34
C ASP A 70 0.40 -19.23 -4.31
N ILE A 71 -0.90 -19.54 -4.36
CA ILE A 71 -1.92 -18.91 -3.51
C ILE A 71 -1.74 -19.26 -2.03
N GLU A 72 -1.17 -20.42 -1.70
CA GLU A 72 -0.90 -20.76 -0.31
C GLU A 72 0.31 -19.99 0.21
N LYS A 73 1.33 -19.82 -0.63
CA LYS A 73 2.49 -19.00 -0.31
C LYS A 73 2.14 -17.53 -0.10
N VAL A 74 1.32 -16.92 -0.97
CA VAL A 74 0.91 -15.51 -0.81
C VAL A 74 0.12 -15.32 0.50
N ARG A 75 -0.71 -16.28 0.93
CA ARG A 75 -1.48 -16.20 2.17
C ARG A 75 -0.61 -16.30 3.42
N LYS A 76 0.46 -17.09 3.39
CA LYS A 76 1.40 -17.28 4.50
C LYS A 76 2.54 -16.26 4.52
N TYR A 77 2.65 -15.41 3.50
CA TYR A 77 3.71 -14.42 3.40
C TYR A 77 3.58 -13.38 4.53
N PRO A 78 4.68 -12.96 5.19
CA PRO A 78 4.62 -12.03 6.32
C PRO A 78 4.43 -10.58 5.85
N TRP A 79 3.26 -10.26 5.29
CA TRP A 79 2.95 -8.97 4.68
C TRP A 79 3.13 -7.79 5.63
N GLY A 80 2.78 -7.94 6.91
CA GLY A 80 2.95 -6.91 7.92
C GLY A 80 4.41 -6.51 8.10
N VAL A 81 5.30 -7.50 8.24
CA VAL A 81 6.75 -7.26 8.35
C VAL A 81 7.29 -6.63 7.07
N ALA A 82 6.92 -7.17 5.91
CA ALA A 82 7.38 -6.63 4.63
C ALA A 82 6.94 -5.18 4.41
N ALA A 83 5.70 -4.83 4.78
CA ALA A 83 5.20 -3.46 4.66
C ALA A 83 5.87 -2.51 5.67
N TYR A 84 6.16 -3.00 6.88
CA TYR A 84 6.87 -2.26 7.92
C TYR A 84 8.32 -1.95 7.50
N ASP A 85 9.06 -2.96 7.03
CA ASP A 85 10.44 -2.77 6.57
C ASP A 85 10.49 -1.80 5.39
N LEU A 86 9.53 -1.87 4.46
CA LEU A 86 9.42 -0.90 3.37
C LEU A 86 9.20 0.52 3.89
N LEU A 87 8.28 0.69 4.84
CA LEU A 87 7.98 1.98 5.44
C LEU A 87 9.20 2.58 6.15
N CYS A 88 9.89 1.80 6.99
CA CYS A 88 11.11 2.26 7.67
C CYS A 88 12.19 2.71 6.68
N ASN A 89 12.41 1.92 5.63
CA ASN A 89 13.36 2.28 4.57
C ASN A 89 12.94 3.54 3.81
N SER A 90 11.64 3.71 3.56
CA SER A 90 11.11 4.92 2.89
C SER A 90 11.28 6.15 3.76
N ILE A 91 10.97 6.07 5.06
CA ILE A 91 11.15 7.17 6.01
C ILE A 91 12.62 7.57 6.10
N ALA A 92 13.53 6.61 6.21
CA ALA A 92 14.97 6.89 6.28
C ALA A 92 15.46 7.65 5.04
N LYS A 93 15.09 7.20 3.85
CA LYS A 93 15.43 7.87 2.58
C LYS A 93 14.83 9.27 2.48
N THR A 94 13.54 9.40 2.79
CA THR A 94 12.84 10.68 2.72
C THR A 94 13.41 11.69 3.71
N ARG A 95 13.75 11.26 4.94
CA ARG A 95 14.36 12.12 5.95
C ARG A 95 15.66 12.76 5.45
N ASP A 96 16.48 11.98 4.74
CA ASP A 96 17.75 12.48 4.23
C ASP A 96 17.52 13.52 3.10
N ASN A 97 16.47 13.34 2.28
CA ASN A 97 16.08 14.24 1.19
C ASN A 97 15.31 15.50 1.65
N LEU A 98 14.65 15.46 2.82
CA LEU A 98 13.91 16.61 3.37
C LEU A 98 14.82 17.80 3.70
N LYS A 99 16.12 17.56 3.85
CA LYS A 99 17.14 18.61 4.06
C LYS A 99 17.26 19.56 2.86
N ASP A 100 16.80 19.15 1.69
CA ASP A 100 16.95 19.88 0.42
C ASP A 100 15.73 20.74 0.05
N LYS A 101 14.96 21.25 1.04
CA LYS A 101 13.79 22.15 0.87
C LYS A 101 12.63 21.57 0.04
N THR A 102 12.42 20.26 0.06
CA THR A 102 11.22 19.66 -0.55
C THR A 102 9.98 19.94 0.31
N THR A 103 8.91 20.46 -0.31
CA THR A 103 7.64 20.79 0.38
C THR A 103 6.69 19.59 0.54
N SER A 104 7.02 18.45 -0.06
CA SER A 104 6.22 17.22 0.03
C SER A 104 7.08 15.97 -0.05
N TYR A 105 6.51 14.86 0.42
CA TYR A 105 7.15 13.55 0.39
C TYR A 105 6.14 12.45 0.07
N VAL A 106 6.66 11.33 -0.45
CA VAL A 106 5.90 10.10 -0.66
C VAL A 106 6.56 9.00 0.18
N LEU A 107 5.74 8.21 0.87
CA LEU A 107 6.20 7.05 1.63
C LEU A 107 5.70 5.76 0.98
N ASP A 108 6.64 4.88 0.63
CA ASP A 108 6.35 3.48 0.32
C ASP A 108 5.99 2.71 1.61
N GLY A 109 5.30 1.58 1.47
CA GLY A 109 4.92 0.72 2.60
C GLY A 109 3.57 1.09 3.22
N PHE A 110 3.25 0.57 4.40
CA PHE A 110 1.93 0.80 5.01
C PHE A 110 1.88 2.10 5.84
N SER A 111 1.83 3.24 5.15
CA SER A 111 1.86 4.59 5.75
C SER A 111 0.74 4.87 6.76
N TYR A 112 -0.41 4.20 6.65
CA TYR A 112 -1.49 4.29 7.65
C TYR A 112 -1.03 3.90 9.05
N ALA A 113 -0.14 2.91 9.19
CA ALA A 113 0.40 2.55 10.52
C ALA A 113 1.22 3.70 11.12
N PHE A 114 1.99 4.42 10.30
CA PHE A 114 2.74 5.59 10.74
C PHE A 114 1.82 6.74 11.14
N GLN A 115 0.78 7.01 10.34
CA GLN A 115 -0.22 8.04 10.65
C GLN A 115 -0.90 7.78 11.99
N ILE A 116 -1.40 6.57 12.22
CA ILE A 116 -2.04 6.19 13.49
C ILE A 116 -1.06 6.32 14.66
N TRP A 117 0.18 5.84 14.49
CA TRP A 117 1.21 6.00 15.52
C TRP A 117 1.47 7.47 15.85
N ALA A 118 1.62 8.33 14.84
CA ALA A 118 1.88 9.76 15.02
C ALA A 118 0.70 10.47 15.74
N MET A 119 -0.53 10.13 15.36
CA MET A 119 -1.75 10.64 16.01
C MET A 119 -1.84 10.24 17.48
N GLU A 120 -1.39 9.04 17.83
CA GLU A 120 -1.40 8.54 19.20
C GLU A 120 -0.21 9.02 20.04
N ALA A 121 0.96 9.16 19.43
CA ALA A 121 2.17 9.65 20.08
C ALA A 121 2.17 11.16 20.30
N VAL A 122 1.51 11.92 19.42
CA VAL A 122 1.39 13.38 19.50
C VAL A 122 -0.10 13.75 19.56
N PRO A 123 -0.71 13.83 20.77
CA PRO A 123 -2.16 14.04 20.92
C PRO A 123 -2.70 15.31 20.24
N LYS A 124 -1.87 16.35 20.11
CA LYS A 124 -2.22 17.59 19.39
C LYS A 124 -2.52 17.29 17.92
N ASN A 125 -1.61 16.58 17.23
CA ASN A 125 -1.77 16.14 15.85
C ASN A 125 -2.92 15.14 15.72
N GLY A 126 -3.05 14.23 16.69
CA GLY A 126 -4.17 13.29 16.75
C GLY A 126 -5.52 13.99 16.69
N LYS A 127 -5.74 15.00 17.53
CA LYS A 127 -6.99 15.78 17.57
C LYS A 127 -7.26 16.59 16.29
N LEU A 128 -6.21 17.01 15.59
CA LEU A 128 -6.35 17.69 14.30
C LEU A 128 -6.78 16.66 13.24
N CYS A 129 -6.02 15.59 13.06
CA CYS A 129 -6.23 14.60 12.01
C CYS A 129 -7.49 13.73 12.20
N GLY A 130 -8.04 13.66 13.41
CA GLY A 130 -9.28 12.92 13.65
C GLY A 130 -9.74 12.90 15.09
N LYS A 131 -10.93 12.31 15.29
CA LYS A 131 -11.50 12.10 16.62
C LYS A 131 -11.18 10.70 17.09
N LYS A 132 -10.51 10.61 18.25
CA LYS A 132 -10.34 9.33 18.95
C LYS A 132 -11.69 8.90 19.53
N LEU A 133 -12.06 7.65 19.32
CA LEU A 133 -13.30 7.07 19.83
C LEU A 133 -13.10 6.67 21.30
N ASP A 134 -13.98 7.18 22.18
CA ASP A 134 -13.87 7.01 23.64
C ASP A 134 -13.95 5.55 24.10
N LYS A 135 -14.57 4.66 23.30
CA LYS A 135 -14.63 3.22 23.55
C LYS A 135 -13.63 2.49 22.65
N GLY A 136 -12.35 2.79 22.82
CA GLY A 136 -11.28 2.18 22.05
C GLY A 136 -11.37 0.65 22.07
N PHE A 137 -11.56 0.06 20.90
CA PHE A 137 -11.52 -1.38 20.73
C PHE A 137 -10.08 -1.87 20.93
N THR A 138 -9.85 -2.58 22.02
CA THR A 138 -8.51 -3.07 22.40
C THR A 138 -8.15 -4.39 21.73
N LYS A 139 -9.13 -5.10 21.17
CA LYS A 139 -8.96 -6.43 20.56
C LYS A 139 -8.75 -6.39 19.04
N GLY A 140 -8.51 -5.22 18.45
CA GLY A 140 -8.40 -5.07 17.00
C GLY A 140 -7.42 -4.00 16.56
N PRO A 141 -7.36 -3.73 15.25
CA PRO A 141 -6.41 -2.78 14.69
C PRO A 141 -6.62 -1.39 15.28
N ARG A 142 -5.54 -0.75 15.75
CA ARG A 142 -5.60 0.57 16.39
C ARG A 142 -6.25 1.64 15.52
N CYS A 143 -6.17 1.49 14.19
CA CYS A 143 -6.80 2.42 13.25
C CYS A 143 -8.33 2.55 13.42
N ILE A 144 -9.01 1.52 13.94
CA ILE A 144 -10.47 1.57 14.11
C ILE A 144 -10.90 2.46 15.29
N ASN A 145 -9.95 2.84 16.15
CA ASN A 145 -10.20 3.73 17.29
C ASN A 145 -10.18 5.21 16.88
N TRP A 146 -9.99 5.49 15.59
CA TRP A 146 -9.92 6.82 15.04
C TRP A 146 -10.99 6.99 13.97
N MET A 147 -11.75 8.07 14.08
CA MET A 147 -12.65 8.55 13.03
C MET A 147 -12.01 9.76 12.37
N GLY A 148 -11.87 9.73 11.04
CA GLY A 148 -11.34 10.88 10.31
C GLY A 148 -12.24 12.10 10.50
N ASP A 149 -11.64 13.24 10.84
CA ASP A 149 -12.33 14.51 10.83
C ASP A 149 -11.98 15.21 9.51
N GLY A 150 -12.95 15.36 8.61
CA GLY A 150 -12.74 15.84 7.24
C GLY A 150 -12.33 17.31 7.12
N LYS A 151 -11.84 17.92 8.20
CA LYS A 151 -11.61 19.36 8.34
C LYS A 151 -10.15 19.80 8.19
N VAL A 152 -9.18 18.90 8.22
CA VAL A 152 -7.78 19.31 8.15
C VAL A 152 -7.42 19.77 6.74
N SER A 153 -7.43 21.08 6.51
CA SER A 153 -6.76 21.68 5.36
C SER A 153 -5.25 21.69 5.62
N TYR A 154 -4.43 21.60 4.57
CA TYR A 154 -2.97 21.68 4.69
C TYR A 154 -2.48 22.98 5.37
N GLU A 155 -3.29 24.03 5.34
CA GLU A 155 -2.98 25.37 5.86
C GLU A 155 -2.96 25.40 7.40
N GLU A 156 -3.76 24.55 8.07
CA GLU A 156 -3.83 24.51 9.54
C GLU A 156 -2.59 23.87 10.19
N ASN A 157 -1.81 23.08 9.43
CA ASN A 157 -0.60 22.42 9.95
C ASN A 157 0.63 23.34 9.99
N ILE A 158 0.67 24.41 9.20
CA ILE A 158 1.81 25.34 9.12
C ILE A 158 1.85 26.29 10.33
N LEU A 159 0.72 26.51 11.01
CA LEU A 159 0.61 27.40 12.18
C LEU A 159 1.06 26.75 13.50
N LEU A 160 1.65 25.56 13.45
CA LEU A 160 2.02 24.76 14.63
C LEU A 160 3.53 24.64 14.84
N GLU A 161 4.34 25.16 13.91
CA GLU A 161 5.76 25.49 14.11
C GLU A 161 5.90 26.87 14.76
#